data_AF-A0A9E2RCY5-F1
#
_entry.id   AF-A0A9E2RCY5-F1
#
_cell.length_a   1.000
_cell.length_b   1.000
_cell.length_c   1.000
_cell.angle_alpha   90.00
_cell.angle_beta   90.00
_cell.angle_gamma   90.00
#
_symmetry.space_group_name_H-M   'P 1'
#
loop_
_entity.id
_entity.type
_entity.pdbx_description
1 polymer ?
#
loop_
_entity_poly.entity_id
_entity_poly.type
_entity_poly.pdbx_seq_one_letter_code
_entity_poly.pdbx_strand_id
1 'polypeptide(L)'
;MSFLTQLWLPILLSGVGVWIASAVCWMAIGHHKKDRDAIPAGREQEFMDSITKLGIGPGNYGFPDFCQYDNLPRKERMEKLKALYDRRPYGILRVWGEMNMGVNMFLTFLFFLVTSAIIAYLGWAVMPAGHRVCQSLSGGWDRRYSGVLLCELSQRCVVSD
;
A
#
# COMPACT_ATOMS: atom_id res chain seq x y z
N MET A 1 -21.55 -4.09 -17.83
CA MET A 1 -20.53 -3.59 -18.80
C MET A 1 -20.70 -2.12 -19.19
N SER A 2 -21.85 -1.47 -18.93
CA SER A 2 -22.07 -0.05 -19.27
C SER A 2 -21.17 0.93 -18.52
N PHE A 3 -20.83 0.66 -17.25
CA PHE A 3 -20.00 1.60 -16.47
C PHE A 3 -18.57 1.74 -17.02
N LEU A 4 -17.98 0.66 -17.54
CA LEU A 4 -16.63 0.70 -18.10
C LEU A 4 -16.58 1.60 -19.33
N THR A 5 -17.57 1.51 -20.22
CA THR A 5 -17.64 2.37 -21.41
C THR A 5 -18.05 3.80 -21.09
N GLN A 6 -18.77 4.04 -20.00
CA GLN A 6 -19.13 5.39 -19.54
C GLN A 6 -18.02 6.09 -18.76
N LEU A 7 -17.21 5.33 -17.99
CA LEU A 7 -16.23 5.86 -17.04
C LEU A 7 -14.78 5.54 -17.42
N TRP A 8 -14.50 5.02 -18.61
CA TRP A 8 -13.13 4.67 -19.03
C TRP A 8 -12.15 5.85 -18.90
N LEU A 9 -12.58 7.06 -19.27
CA LEU A 9 -11.73 8.26 -19.20
C LEU A 9 -11.45 8.64 -17.73
N PRO A 10 -12.46 8.79 -16.84
CA PRO A 10 -12.22 8.95 -15.39
C PRO A 10 -11.33 7.87 -14.78
N ILE A 11 -11.52 6.60 -15.15
CA ILE A 11 -10.74 5.46 -14.65
C ILE A 11 -9.26 5.62 -15.05
N LEU A 12 -8.98 5.79 -16.35
CA LEU A 12 -7.60 5.94 -16.83
C LEU A 12 -6.94 7.18 -16.24
N LEU A 13 -7.63 8.33 -16.24
CA LEU A 13 -7.09 9.57 -15.72
C LEU A 13 -6.76 9.48 -14.23
N SER A 14 -7.65 8.87 -13.43
CA SER A 14 -7.42 8.68 -11.99
C SER A 14 -6.30 7.68 -11.74
N GLY A 15 -6.28 6.55 -12.45
CA GLY A 15 -5.23 5.54 -12.31
C GLY A 15 -3.84 6.08 -12.63
N VAL A 16 -3.69 6.78 -13.75
CA VAL A 16 -2.41 7.42 -14.15
C VAL A 16 -2.03 8.53 -13.15
N GLY A 17 -2.99 9.38 -12.77
CA GLY A 17 -2.74 10.49 -11.84
C GLY A 17 -2.26 10.01 -10.47
N VAL A 18 -2.92 9.01 -9.89
CA VAL A 18 -2.54 8.43 -8.59
C VAL A 18 -1.20 7.70 -8.68
N TRP A 19 -0.92 7.00 -9.78
CA TRP A 19 0.37 6.35 -10.00
C TRP A 19 1.53 7.36 -10.05
N ILE A 20 1.37 8.47 -10.77
CA ILE A 20 2.37 9.55 -10.81
C ILE A 20 2.53 10.19 -9.43
N ALA A 21 1.43 10.54 -8.76
CA ALA A 21 1.46 11.12 -7.43
C ALA A 21 2.17 10.20 -6.43
N SER A 22 1.90 8.89 -6.48
CA SER A 22 2.55 7.88 -5.65
C SER A 22 4.06 7.82 -5.90
N ALA A 23 4.48 7.82 -7.18
CA ALA A 23 5.90 7.82 -7.54
C ALA A 23 6.63 9.07 -7.02
N VAL A 24 6.01 10.25 -7.16
CA VAL A 24 6.57 11.52 -6.64
C VAL A 24 6.67 11.49 -5.12
N CYS A 25 5.60 11.07 -4.43
CA CYS A 25 5.61 10.95 -2.97
C CYS A 25 6.72 10.00 -2.49
N TRP A 26 6.90 8.86 -3.15
CA TRP A 26 7.95 7.90 -2.80
C TRP A 26 9.35 8.51 -2.91
N MET A 27 9.62 9.25 -3.99
CA MET A 27 10.91 9.91 -4.21
C MET A 27 11.14 11.11 -3.28
N ALA A 28 10.11 11.92 -3.04
CA ALA A 28 10.23 13.17 -2.30
C ALA A 28 10.36 12.97 -0.79
N ILE A 29 9.61 12.01 -0.22
CA ILE A 29 9.55 11.83 1.23
C ILE A 29 10.85 11.25 1.79
N GLY A 30 11.48 10.31 1.07
CA GLY A 30 12.78 9.74 1.46
C GLY A 30 12.83 9.12 2.86
N HIS A 31 11.69 8.72 3.43
CA HIS A 31 11.57 8.24 4.81
C HIS A 31 12.44 6.99 5.11
N HIS A 32 12.79 6.20 4.10
CA HIS A 32 13.63 5.00 4.23
C HIS A 32 15.15 5.25 4.26
N LYS A 33 15.61 6.50 4.14
CA LYS A 33 17.06 6.80 4.09
C LYS A 33 17.82 6.39 5.35
N LYS A 34 17.13 6.24 6.49
CA LYS A 34 17.71 5.87 7.79
C LYS A 34 17.32 4.47 8.26
N ASP A 35 16.73 3.65 7.39
CA ASP A 35 16.31 2.29 7.75
C ASP A 35 17.48 1.32 7.85
N ARG A 36 18.66 1.72 7.36
CA ARG A 36 19.88 0.92 7.40
C ARG A 36 21.05 1.78 7.82
N ASP A 37 21.86 1.23 8.72
CA ASP A 37 23.18 1.76 9.01
C ASP A 37 24.15 1.30 7.91
N ALA A 38 25.12 2.17 7.59
CA ALA A 38 26.19 1.81 6.68
C ALA A 38 27.14 0.82 7.35
N ILE A 39 27.63 -0.16 6.60
CA ILE A 39 28.77 -0.98 7.02
C ILE A 39 29.97 -0.05 7.25
N PRO A 40 30.82 -0.30 8.26
CA PRO A 40 32.00 0.51 8.53
C PRO A 40 32.82 0.82 7.27
N ALA A 41 33.24 2.08 7.15
CA ALA A 41 33.94 2.58 5.97
C ALA A 41 35.15 1.69 5.62
N GLY A 42 35.25 1.30 4.35
CA GLY A 42 36.30 0.43 3.83
C GLY A 42 36.07 -1.07 3.98
N ARG A 43 34.98 -1.51 4.64
CA ARG A 43 34.67 -2.95 4.83
C ARG A 43 33.50 -3.47 3.99
N GLU A 44 32.88 -2.63 3.18
CA GLU A 44 31.76 -3.01 2.30
C GLU A 44 32.13 -4.19 1.40
N GLN A 45 33.29 -4.10 0.74
CA GLN A 45 33.76 -5.15 -0.18
C GLN A 45 34.05 -6.46 0.56
N GLU A 46 34.74 -6.39 1.70
CA GLU A 46 35.04 -7.57 2.53
C GLU A 46 33.76 -8.26 3.00
N PHE A 47 32.74 -7.47 3.37
CA PHE A 47 31.43 -7.99 3.74
C PHE A 47 30.75 -8.70 2.56
N MET A 48 30.68 -8.06 1.39
CA MET A 48 30.10 -8.67 0.18
C MET A 48 30.82 -9.96 -0.21
N ASP A 49 32.16 -9.95 -0.23
CA ASP A 49 32.97 -11.11 -0.59
C ASP A 49 32.75 -12.28 0.38
N SER A 50 32.58 -11.98 1.67
CA SER A 50 32.28 -12.99 2.70
C SER A 50 30.92 -13.65 2.47
N ILE A 51 29.88 -12.87 2.15
CA ILE A 51 28.53 -13.38 1.83
C ILE A 51 28.58 -14.27 0.58
N THR A 52 29.29 -13.83 -0.46
CA THR A 52 29.49 -14.62 -1.69
C THR A 52 30.26 -15.91 -1.41
N LYS A 53 31.35 -15.85 -0.63
CA LYS A 53 32.16 -17.03 -0.27
C LYS A 53 31.37 -18.05 0.55
N LEU A 54 30.46 -17.60 1.42
CA LEU A 54 29.57 -18.46 2.19
C LEU A 54 28.41 -19.02 1.35
N GLY A 55 28.23 -18.57 0.10
CA GLY A 55 27.15 -19.02 -0.78
C GLY A 55 25.76 -18.61 -0.30
N ILE A 56 25.65 -17.51 0.44
CA ILE A 56 24.36 -17.04 0.97
C ILE A 56 23.61 -16.35 -0.17
N GLY A 57 22.52 -16.97 -0.62
CA GLY A 57 21.65 -16.44 -1.66
C GLY A 57 20.61 -15.42 -1.16
N PRO A 58 19.73 -14.92 -2.05
CA PRO A 58 18.62 -14.06 -1.67
C PRO A 58 17.70 -14.70 -0.63
N GLY A 59 17.41 -14.00 0.46
CA GLY A 59 16.64 -14.53 1.58
C GLY A 59 16.64 -13.66 2.83
N ASN A 60 15.93 -14.13 3.86
CA ASN A 60 15.91 -13.54 5.20
C ASN A 60 16.50 -14.54 6.20
N TYR A 61 17.66 -14.22 6.76
CA TYR A 61 18.40 -15.12 7.64
C TYR A 61 18.50 -14.50 9.04
N GLY A 62 17.96 -15.19 10.04
CA GLY A 62 18.22 -14.89 11.44
C GLY A 62 19.55 -15.52 11.86
N PHE A 63 20.41 -14.75 12.53
CA PHE A 63 21.65 -15.28 13.12
C PHE A 63 21.75 -14.85 14.58
N PRO A 64 22.05 -15.78 15.53
CA PRO A 64 22.00 -17.22 15.35
C PRO A 64 20.57 -17.71 15.03
N ASP A 65 20.43 -18.76 14.22
CA ASP A 65 19.13 -19.36 13.92
C ASP A 65 18.57 -20.04 15.17
N PHE A 66 17.35 -19.67 15.59
CA PHE A 66 16.71 -20.24 16.77
C PHE A 66 16.06 -21.60 16.46
N CYS A 67 15.69 -21.83 15.21
CA CYS A 67 14.99 -23.04 14.78
C CYS A 67 15.87 -24.29 14.80
N GLN A 68 17.20 -24.13 14.78
CA GLN A 68 18.15 -25.25 14.79
C GLN A 68 18.04 -26.17 16.04
N TYR A 69 17.39 -25.70 17.12
CA TYR A 69 17.21 -26.46 18.37
C TYR A 69 15.75 -26.76 18.71
N ASP A 70 14.81 -26.58 17.77
CA ASP A 70 13.39 -26.81 18.04
C ASP A 70 13.08 -28.27 18.43
N ASN A 71 13.90 -29.20 17.94
CA ASN A 71 13.80 -30.62 18.26
C ASN A 71 14.29 -31.01 19.67
N LEU A 72 14.93 -30.08 20.40
CA LEU A 72 15.44 -30.36 21.74
C LEU A 72 14.39 -30.12 22.85
N PRO A 73 14.47 -30.86 23.97
CA PRO A 73 13.66 -30.58 25.15
C PRO A 73 13.86 -29.14 25.64
N ARG A 74 12.80 -28.52 26.17
CA ARG A 74 12.77 -27.09 26.55
C ARG A 74 13.98 -26.65 27.39
N LYS A 75 14.41 -27.44 28.38
CA LYS A 75 15.51 -27.08 29.29
C LYS A 75 16.86 -26.99 28.55
N GLU A 76 17.20 -28.02 27.80
CA GLU A 76 18.45 -28.09 27.02
C GLU A 76 18.47 -27.06 25.89
N ARG A 77 17.32 -26.82 25.25
CA ARG A 77 17.16 -25.75 24.26
C ARG A 77 17.50 -24.38 24.85
N MET A 78 17.02 -24.06 26.05
CA MET A 78 17.30 -22.76 26.67
C MET A 78 18.76 -22.56 27.03
N GLU A 79 19.46 -23.60 27.48
CA GLU A 79 20.89 -23.53 27.78
C GLU A 79 21.72 -23.30 26.52
N LYS A 80 21.45 -24.05 25.45
CA LYS A 80 22.12 -23.90 24.15
C LYS A 80 21.82 -22.55 23.50
N LEU A 81 20.58 -22.10 23.57
CA LEU A 81 20.19 -20.80 23.04
C LEU A 81 20.88 -19.66 23.79
N LYS A 82 20.95 -19.75 25.12
CA LYS A 82 21.66 -18.77 25.95
C LYS A 82 23.14 -18.68 25.57
N ALA A 83 23.81 -19.82 25.39
CA ALA A 83 25.21 -19.85 24.96
C ALA A 83 25.44 -19.20 23.58
N LEU A 84 24.45 -19.25 22.68
CA LEU A 84 24.51 -18.57 21.39
C LEU A 84 24.21 -17.07 21.49
N TYR A 85 23.29 -16.65 22.36
CA TYR A 85 23.05 -15.23 22.62
C TYR A 85 24.26 -14.53 23.23
N ASP A 86 25.02 -15.24 24.07
CA ASP A 86 26.28 -14.72 24.65
C ASP A 86 27.34 -14.50 23.56
N ARG A 87 27.25 -15.22 22.43
CA ARG A 87 28.06 -14.96 21.24
C ARG A 87 27.42 -13.83 20.42
N ARG A 88 27.82 -12.59 20.69
CA ARG A 88 27.56 -11.47 19.76
C ARG A 88 28.32 -11.71 18.43
N PRO A 89 27.81 -11.25 17.27
CA PRO A 89 26.57 -10.50 17.06
C PRO A 89 25.35 -11.39 16.75
N TYR A 90 24.16 -10.89 17.07
CA TYR A 90 22.88 -11.45 16.62
C TYR A 90 22.13 -10.42 15.78
N GLY A 91 21.33 -10.87 14.83
CA GLY A 91 20.58 -9.99 13.94
C GLY A 91 19.81 -10.73 12.84
N ILE A 92 19.32 -9.94 11.89
CA ILE A 92 18.66 -10.41 10.68
C ILE A 92 19.46 -9.89 9.50
N LEU A 93 19.87 -10.79 8.62
CA LEU A 93 20.48 -10.48 7.33
C LEU A 93 19.43 -10.67 6.24
N ARG A 94 19.13 -9.59 5.51
CA ARG A 94 18.28 -9.64 4.32
C ARG A 94 19.12 -9.45 3.06
N VAL A 95 19.24 -10.51 2.28
CA VAL A 95 19.91 -10.49 0.98
C VAL A 95 18.84 -10.33 -0.09
N TRP A 96 18.99 -9.29 -0.90
CA TRP A 96 18.04 -8.96 -1.96
C TRP A 96 18.36 -9.76 -3.22
N GLY A 97 17.32 -10.18 -3.95
CA GLY A 97 17.47 -10.70 -5.30
C GLY A 97 17.58 -9.57 -6.32
N GLU A 98 17.62 -9.94 -7.60
CA GLU A 98 17.60 -8.97 -8.69
C GLU A 98 16.33 -8.11 -8.62
N MET A 99 16.52 -6.79 -8.54
CA MET A 99 15.42 -5.83 -8.48
C MET A 99 15.09 -5.34 -9.90
N ASN A 100 13.94 -5.75 -10.43
CA ASN A 100 13.44 -5.22 -11.70
C ASN A 100 12.51 -4.02 -11.45
N MET A 101 13.07 -2.81 -11.58
CA MET A 101 12.29 -1.59 -11.39
C MET A 101 11.14 -1.44 -12.39
N GLY A 102 11.34 -1.83 -13.66
CA GLY A 102 10.33 -1.68 -14.71
C GLY A 102 9.09 -2.55 -14.45
N VAL A 103 9.29 -3.82 -14.09
CA VAL A 103 8.20 -4.74 -13.75
C VAL A 103 7.45 -4.24 -12.52
N ASN A 104 8.15 -3.83 -11.48
CA ASN A 104 7.51 -3.33 -10.26
C ASN A 104 6.69 -2.06 -10.54
N MET A 105 7.22 -1.12 -11.33
CA MET A 105 6.48 0.10 -11.71
C MET A 105 5.21 -0.23 -12.51
N PHE A 106 5.28 -1.18 -13.43
CA PHE A 106 4.13 -1.62 -14.21
C PHE A 106 3.07 -2.33 -13.35
N LEU A 107 3.49 -3.21 -12.43
CA LEU A 107 2.57 -3.87 -11.49
C LEU A 107 1.88 -2.85 -10.58
N THR A 108 2.61 -1.85 -10.09
CA THR A 108 2.02 -0.78 -9.28
C THR A 108 1.05 0.08 -10.10
N PHE A 109 1.34 0.36 -11.38
CA PHE A 109 0.41 1.01 -12.28
C PHE A 109 -0.88 0.20 -12.47
N LEU A 110 -0.76 -1.11 -12.74
CA LEU A 110 -1.91 -2.00 -12.87
C LEU A 110 -2.75 -2.06 -11.60
N PHE A 111 -2.09 -2.11 -10.44
CA PHE A 111 -2.77 -2.04 -9.14
C PHE A 111 -3.64 -0.78 -9.03
N PHE A 112 -3.07 0.41 -9.30
CA PHE A 112 -3.84 1.66 -9.27
C PHE A 112 -4.95 1.71 -10.31
N LEU A 113 -4.73 1.16 -11.50
CA LEU A 113 -5.75 1.08 -12.54
C LEU A 113 -6.93 0.21 -12.09
N VAL A 114 -6.67 -0.97 -11.53
CA VAL A 114 -7.72 -1.87 -11.00
C VAL A 114 -8.44 -1.21 -9.83
N THR A 115 -7.73 -0.58 -8.90
CA THR A 115 -8.35 0.16 -7.79
C THR A 115 -9.26 1.28 -8.30
N SER A 116 -8.82 2.04 -9.32
CA SER A 116 -9.65 3.10 -9.92
C SER A 116 -10.91 2.55 -10.59
N ALA A 117 -10.83 1.38 -11.23
CA ALA A 117 -12.00 0.70 -11.81
C ALA A 117 -12.99 0.22 -10.73
N ILE A 118 -12.50 -0.28 -9.59
CA ILE A 118 -13.35 -0.65 -8.44
C ILE A 118 -14.05 0.58 -7.88
N ILE A 119 -13.34 1.70 -7.71
CA ILE A 119 -13.93 2.96 -7.23
C ILE A 119 -15.00 3.46 -8.22
N ALA A 120 -14.71 3.42 -9.52
CA ALA A 120 -15.67 3.79 -10.55
C ALA A 120 -16.91 2.89 -10.56
N TYR A 121 -16.73 1.59 -10.35
CA TYR A 121 -17.83 0.63 -10.22
C TYR A 121 -18.70 0.94 -9.01
N LEU A 122 -18.10 1.22 -7.84
CA LEU A 122 -18.83 1.61 -6.64
C LEU A 122 -19.61 2.92 -6.87
N GLY A 123 -18.98 3.90 -7.52
CA GLY A 123 -19.65 5.14 -7.89
C GLY A 123 -20.86 4.91 -8.78
N TRP A 124 -20.72 4.06 -9.80
CA TRP A 124 -21.83 3.69 -10.69
C TRP A 124 -22.94 2.92 -9.98
N ALA A 125 -22.60 2.01 -9.05
CA ALA A 125 -23.58 1.14 -8.38
C ALA A 125 -24.36 1.86 -7.27
N VAL A 126 -23.73 2.84 -6.59
CA VAL A 126 -24.30 3.51 -5.42
C VAL A 126 -24.93 4.86 -5.76
N MET A 127 -24.46 5.54 -6.81
CA MET A 127 -25.02 6.84 -7.19
C MET A 127 -26.19 6.69 -8.16
N PRO A 128 -27.35 7.33 -7.89
CA PRO A 128 -28.41 7.45 -8.88
C PRO A 128 -27.89 8.16 -10.14
N ALA A 129 -28.15 7.61 -11.31
CA ALA A 129 -27.81 8.24 -12.59
C ALA A 129 -28.51 9.61 -12.69
N GLY A 130 -27.75 10.70 -12.50
CA GLY A 130 -28.29 12.06 -12.58
C GLY A 130 -28.10 12.93 -11.34
N HIS A 131 -27.06 12.73 -10.52
CA HIS A 131 -26.68 13.79 -9.57
C HIS A 131 -26.12 15.00 -10.32
N ARG A 132 -26.98 15.99 -10.56
CA ARG A 132 -26.53 17.38 -10.69
C ARG A 132 -25.81 17.69 -9.38
N VAL A 133 -24.53 18.02 -9.43
CA VAL A 133 -23.84 18.76 -8.36
C VAL A 133 -24.47 20.16 -8.35
N CYS A 134 -25.73 20.25 -7.93
CA CYS A 134 -26.45 21.50 -7.79
C CYS A 134 -26.28 21.93 -6.33
N GLN A 135 -25.34 22.84 -6.12
CA GLN A 135 -25.36 23.89 -5.09
C GLN A 135 -26.26 23.63 -3.88
N SER A 136 -25.67 23.11 -2.81
CA SER A 136 -26.11 23.39 -1.43
C SER A 136 -25.04 24.27 -0.74
N LEU A 137 -24.73 25.41 -1.37
CA LEU A 137 -24.00 26.51 -0.73
C LEU A 137 -24.81 27.81 -0.73
N SER A 138 -26.14 27.70 -0.83
CA SER A 138 -27.05 28.84 -0.66
C SER A 138 -28.26 28.52 0.25
N GLY A 139 -28.06 27.66 1.25
CA GLY A 139 -28.98 27.48 2.36
C GLY A 139 -28.53 28.33 3.53
N GLY A 140 -29.05 29.55 3.61
CA GLY A 140 -28.67 30.56 4.58
C GLY A 140 -28.63 30.07 6.02
N TRP A 141 -27.70 30.66 6.76
CA TRP A 141 -27.85 30.91 8.18
C TRP A 141 -29.18 31.62 8.42
N ASP A 142 -30.25 30.89 8.72
CA ASP A 142 -31.33 31.48 9.51
C ASP A 142 -31.93 30.47 10.48
N ARG A 143 -32.27 31.06 11.60
CA ARG A 143 -32.55 30.54 12.92
C ARG A 143 -34.05 30.22 12.98
N ARG A 144 -34.38 29.20 13.79
CA ARG A 144 -35.68 28.97 14.48
C ARG A 144 -36.67 27.98 13.86
N TYR A 145 -36.77 26.85 14.55
CA TYR A 145 -37.99 26.28 15.12
C TYR A 145 -39.33 26.91 14.67
N SER A 146 -40.16 26.14 13.95
CA SER A 146 -41.59 25.91 14.29
C SER A 146 -42.30 25.05 13.24
N GLY A 147 -43.01 24.00 13.71
CA GLY A 147 -44.34 23.64 13.20
C GLY A 147 -44.47 22.79 11.93
N VAL A 148 -44.58 21.48 12.11
CA VAL A 148 -45.75 20.64 11.77
C VAL A 148 -46.59 20.98 10.52
N LEU A 149 -46.72 19.95 9.65
CA LEU A 149 -47.73 19.70 8.60
C LEU A 149 -47.75 20.63 7.36
N LEU A 150 -47.51 20.05 6.18
CA LEU A 150 -48.58 19.85 5.16
C LEU A 150 -48.05 19.22 3.86
N CYS A 151 -48.82 18.22 3.41
CA CYS A 151 -49.14 17.90 2.01
C CYS A 151 -48.08 17.26 1.10
N GLU A 152 -48.30 15.96 0.85
CA GLU A 152 -48.17 15.38 -0.49
C GLU A 152 -48.57 16.37 -1.58
N LEU A 153 -47.77 16.50 -2.64
CA LEU A 153 -48.25 16.54 -4.02
C LEU A 153 -47.07 16.63 -4.98
N SER A 154 -47.22 15.92 -6.10
CA SER A 154 -46.48 16.08 -7.36
C SER A 154 -45.20 15.27 -7.54
N GLN A 155 -45.36 13.94 -7.45
CA GLN A 155 -44.87 13.07 -8.52
C GLN A 155 -45.41 13.58 -9.87
N ARG A 156 -44.57 14.26 -10.66
CA ARG A 156 -44.68 14.43 -12.12
C ARG A 156 -43.44 15.17 -12.61
N CYS A 157 -42.39 14.43 -12.93
CA CYS A 157 -41.45 14.85 -13.96
C CYS A 157 -41.51 13.78 -15.05
N VAL A 158 -42.27 14.15 -16.06
CA VAL A 158 -42.50 13.44 -17.31
C VAL A 158 -41.16 13.31 -18.04
N VAL A 159 -40.89 12.09 -18.50
CA VAL A 159 -39.87 11.77 -19.50
C VAL A 159 -40.41 12.21 -20.87
N SER A 160 -39.62 13.00 -21.58
CA SER A 160 -39.71 13.31 -23.02
C SER A 160 -38.27 13.62 -23.44
N ASP A 161 -37.59 12.96 -24.35
CA ASP A 161 -37.85 11.84 -25.27
C ASP A 161 -36.65 10.87 -25.23
#